data_AF-A0A3N5J0V5-F1
#
_entry.id   AF-A0A3N5J0V5-F1
#
_cell.length_a   1.000
_cell.length_b   1.000
_cell.length_c   1.000
_cell.angle_alpha   90.00
_cell.angle_beta   90.00
_cell.angle_gamma   90.00
#
_symmetry.space_group_name_H-M   'P 1'
#
loop_
_entity.id
_entity.type
_entity.pdbx_description
1 polymer ?
#
loop_
_entity_poly.entity_id
_entity_poly.type
_entity_poly.pdbx_seq_one_letter_code
_entity_poly.pdbx_strand_id
1 'polypeptide(L)'
;YNIDCPFKRGLEIVESLKRQTNLIIVDMHAEATAEKGALAWYLDGKVSAVIGTHTHVQTADERILPRGTAFITDAGMTGPVDSVIGLDVQIAVKRFLSGIPEHYQAATSNIRFNGVVVEVDVQSGRASSIQRINLP
;
A
#
# COMPACT_ATOMS: atom_id res chain seq x y z
N TYR A 1 -14.40 7.89 -15.24
CA TYR A 1 -14.78 6.94 -14.18
C TYR A 1 -14.99 7.72 -12.91
N ASN A 2 -16.21 7.74 -12.38
CA ASN A 2 -16.47 8.34 -11.08
C ASN A 2 -16.31 7.21 -10.06
N ILE A 3 -15.39 7.35 -9.11
CA ILE A 3 -15.22 6.41 -8.00
C ILE A 3 -15.97 6.97 -6.80
N ASP A 4 -16.55 6.09 -5.99
CA ASP A 4 -17.14 6.47 -4.71
C ASP A 4 -16.05 6.99 -3.76
N CYS A 5 -16.43 7.80 -2.78
CA CYS A 5 -15.51 8.26 -1.75
C CYS A 5 -14.97 7.06 -0.93
N PRO A 6 -13.65 6.78 -0.94
CA PRO A 6 -13.08 5.59 -0.31
C PRO A 6 -13.24 5.61 1.21
N PHE A 7 -13.34 6.80 1.83
CA PHE A 7 -13.61 6.96 3.25
C PHE A 7 -15.00 6.45 3.62
N LYS A 8 -16.04 6.97 2.95
CA LYS A 8 -17.44 6.60 3.22
C LYS A 8 -17.68 5.13 2.89
N ARG A 9 -17.30 4.72 1.67
CA ARG A 9 -17.54 3.37 1.19
C ARG A 9 -16.71 2.34 1.96
N GLY A 10 -15.46 2.68 2.28
CA GLY A 10 -14.58 1.84 3.09
C GLY A 10 -15.14 1.61 4.49
N LEU A 11 -15.64 2.64 5.17
CA LEU A 11 -16.24 2.48 6.50
C LEU A 11 -17.48 1.58 6.46
N GLU A 12 -18.39 1.77 5.50
CA GLU A 12 -19.57 0.90 5.35
C GLU A 12 -19.19 -0.57 5.21
N ILE A 13 -18.16 -0.86 4.42
CA ILE A 13 -17.64 -2.22 4.22
C ILE A 13 -17.02 -2.75 5.51
N VAL A 14 -16.19 -1.95 6.19
CA VAL A 14 -15.56 -2.33 7.47
C VAL A 14 -16.59 -2.66 8.53
N GLU A 15 -17.62 -1.82 8.71
CA GLU A 15 -18.70 -2.08 9.67
C GLU A 15 -19.49 -3.34 9.31
N SER A 16 -19.67 -3.62 8.02
CA SER A 16 -20.30 -4.87 7.59
C SER A 16 -19.46 -6.10 7.93
N LEU A 17 -18.16 -6.05 7.65
CA LEU A 17 -17.19 -7.13 7.92
C LEU A 17 -16.99 -7.38 9.41
N LYS A 18 -17.06 -6.34 10.24
CA LYS A 18 -16.95 -6.46 11.71
C LYS A 18 -17.99 -7.37 12.34
N ARG A 19 -19.11 -7.63 11.67
CA ARG A 19 -20.12 -8.62 12.10
C ARG A 19 -19.67 -10.07 11.92
N GLN A 20 -18.63 -10.30 11.11
CA GLN A 20 -18.10 -11.62 10.77
C GLN A 20 -16.71 -11.86 11.32
N THR A 21 -15.86 -10.82 11.37
CA THR A 21 -14.46 -10.96 11.79
C THR A 21 -13.90 -9.66 12.38
N ASN A 22 -13.01 -9.80 13.37
CA ASN A 22 -12.20 -8.68 13.86
C ASN A 22 -10.94 -8.44 13.04
N LEU A 23 -10.53 -9.41 12.22
CA LEU A 23 -9.34 -9.40 11.37
C LEU A 23 -9.69 -8.77 10.02
N ILE A 24 -9.37 -7.49 9.86
CA ILE A 24 -9.69 -6.74 8.64
C ILE A 24 -8.41 -6.04 8.16
N ILE A 25 -8.03 -6.30 6.92
CA ILE A 25 -6.88 -5.67 6.26
C ILE A 25 -7.41 -4.84 5.10
N VAL A 26 -6.95 -3.60 4.98
CA VAL A 26 -7.28 -2.68 3.90
C VAL A 26 -6.03 -2.45 3.05
N ASP A 27 -6.09 -2.82 1.78
CA ASP A 27 -5.15 -2.34 0.76
C ASP A 27 -5.68 -1.01 0.20
N MET A 28 -4.95 0.07 0.45
CA MET A 28 -5.29 1.40 -0.05
C MET A 28 -4.43 1.75 -1.27
N HIS A 29 -4.94 1.40 -2.45
CA HIS A 29 -4.31 1.70 -3.74
C HIS A 29 -4.53 3.16 -4.14
N ALA A 30 -3.55 4.02 -3.88
CA ALA A 30 -3.67 5.46 -4.08
C ALA A 30 -2.31 6.11 -4.39
N GLU A 31 -2.34 7.30 -5.01
CA GLU A 31 -1.12 8.07 -5.28
C GLU A 31 -0.76 8.98 -4.10
N ALA A 32 -1.74 9.74 -3.60
CA ALA A 32 -1.49 10.78 -2.61
C ALA A 32 -1.19 10.19 -1.23
N THR A 33 0.01 10.43 -0.72
CA THR A 33 0.43 10.03 0.65
C THR A 33 -0.51 10.59 1.72
N ALA A 34 -0.98 11.84 1.54
CA ALA A 34 -1.94 12.47 2.43
C ALA A 34 -3.28 11.72 2.49
N GLU A 35 -3.77 11.21 1.36
CA GLU A 35 -5.02 10.44 1.30
C GLU A 35 -4.87 9.09 2.01
N LYS A 36 -3.76 8.39 1.78
CA LYS A 36 -3.44 7.13 2.47
C LYS A 36 -3.36 7.30 3.99
N GLY A 37 -2.61 8.30 4.44
CA GLY A 37 -2.49 8.62 5.86
C GLY A 37 -3.84 9.01 6.47
N ALA A 38 -4.62 9.86 5.80
CA ALA A 38 -5.94 10.27 6.27
C ALA A 38 -6.89 9.08 6.40
N LEU A 39 -6.91 8.15 5.45
CA LEU A 39 -7.74 6.95 5.52
C LEU A 39 -7.30 6.05 6.68
N ALA A 40 -6.00 5.87 6.88
CA ALA A 40 -5.46 5.08 7.99
C ALA A 40 -5.89 5.66 9.35
N TRP A 41 -5.79 6.98 9.54
CA TRP A 41 -6.28 7.65 10.75
C TRP A 41 -7.80 7.53 10.92
N TYR A 42 -8.54 7.61 9.83
CA TYR A 42 -10.00 7.48 9.83
C TYR A 42 -10.47 6.07 10.25
N LEU A 43 -9.72 5.04 9.84
CA LEU A 43 -10.01 3.63 10.12
C LEU A 43 -9.27 3.06 11.35
N ASP A 44 -8.40 3.84 12.00
CA ASP A 44 -7.62 3.39 13.16
C ASP A 44 -8.53 2.73 14.22
N GLY A 45 -8.12 1.61 14.80
CA GLY A 45 -8.90 0.81 15.76
C GLY A 45 -10.14 0.12 15.19
N LYS A 46 -10.53 0.38 13.93
CA LYS A 46 -11.62 -0.33 13.23
C LYS A 46 -11.11 -1.47 12.37
N VAL A 47 -9.84 -1.43 11.96
CA VAL A 47 -9.21 -2.47 11.13
C VAL A 47 -7.87 -2.88 11.71
N SER A 48 -7.40 -4.07 11.36
CA SER A 48 -6.11 -4.59 11.81
C SER A 48 -4.95 -3.90 11.11
N ALA A 49 -5.07 -3.64 9.81
CA ALA A 49 -4.04 -2.96 9.04
C ALA A 49 -4.62 -2.12 7.90
N VAL A 50 -3.95 -1.00 7.59
CA VAL A 50 -4.12 -0.24 6.35
C VAL A 50 -2.76 -0.16 5.67
N ILE A 51 -2.62 -0.86 4.55
CA ILE A 51 -1.37 -0.98 3.78
C ILE A 51 -1.57 -0.22 2.48
N GLY A 52 -0.81 0.84 2.26
CA GLY A 52 -0.85 1.54 0.98
C GLY A 52 -0.14 0.78 -0.14
N THR A 53 -0.62 0.95 -1.37
CA THR A 53 0.03 0.46 -2.61
C THR A 53 -0.07 1.52 -3.71
N HIS A 54 0.43 1.23 -4.92
CA HIS A 54 0.43 2.03 -6.16
C HIS A 54 1.77 2.67 -6.54
N THR A 55 2.49 3.28 -5.59
CA THR A 55 3.62 4.16 -5.96
C THR A 55 4.90 3.38 -6.31
N HIS A 56 4.91 2.06 -6.08
CA HIS A 56 6.01 1.13 -6.33
C HIS A 56 7.28 1.38 -5.50
N VAL A 57 7.30 2.38 -4.63
CA VAL A 57 8.43 2.71 -3.75
C VAL A 57 8.01 2.44 -2.31
N GLN A 58 8.60 1.42 -1.69
CA GLN A 58 8.31 1.09 -0.30
C GLN A 58 8.71 2.26 0.62
N THR A 59 7.79 2.72 1.46
CA THR A 59 8.07 3.77 2.46
C THR A 59 8.70 3.16 3.71
N ALA A 60 9.27 4.00 4.59
CA ALA A 60 9.89 3.60 5.86
C ALA A 60 9.13 4.18 7.07
N ASP A 61 7.81 4.31 6.93
CA ASP A 61 6.91 4.90 7.92
C ASP A 61 6.00 3.86 8.59
N GLU A 62 6.36 2.58 8.50
CA GLU A 62 5.62 1.49 9.12
C GLU A 62 5.48 1.71 10.62
N ARG A 63 4.25 1.63 11.12
CA ARG A 63 3.95 1.86 12.53
C ARG A 63 2.63 1.26 12.94
N ILE A 64 2.45 1.12 14.25
CA ILE A 64 1.13 0.92 14.85
C ILE A 64 0.56 2.29 15.21
N LEU A 65 -0.68 2.56 14.79
CA LEU A 65 -1.42 3.76 15.15
C LEU A 65 -1.97 3.67 16.58
N PRO A 66 -2.34 4.80 17.22
CA PRO A 66 -2.68 4.83 18.64
C PRO A 66 -3.79 3.87 19.08
N ARG A 67 -4.73 3.49 18.20
CA ARG A 67 -5.82 2.55 18.52
C ARG A 67 -5.58 1.13 18.00
N GLY A 68 -4.36 0.81 17.56
CA GLY A 68 -3.91 -0.54 17.28
C GLY A 68 -4.03 -0.99 15.82
N THR A 69 -4.19 -0.07 14.86
CA THR A 69 -4.12 -0.39 13.43
C THR A 69 -2.68 -0.30 12.93
N ALA A 70 -2.17 -1.34 12.26
CA ALA A 70 -0.90 -1.27 11.55
C ALA A 70 -1.02 -0.40 10.29
N PHE A 71 -0.01 0.40 9.99
CA PHE A 71 -0.01 1.30 8.84
C PHE A 71 1.37 1.40 8.20
N ILE A 72 1.38 1.49 6.86
CA ILE A 72 2.51 1.93 6.04
C ILE A 72 1.95 2.68 4.82
N THR A 73 2.61 3.76 4.40
CA THR A 73 2.15 4.56 3.25
C THR A 73 2.29 3.82 1.91
N ASP A 74 3.32 3.01 1.69
CA ASP A 74 3.36 2.13 0.53
C ASP A 74 4.18 0.86 0.83
N ALA A 75 3.61 -0.31 0.52
CA ALA A 75 4.31 -1.58 0.65
C ALA A 75 5.43 -1.76 -0.38
N GLY A 76 5.44 -0.95 -1.44
CA GLY A 76 6.35 -1.03 -2.57
C GLY A 76 5.93 -2.07 -3.60
N MET A 77 6.76 -2.23 -4.63
CA MET A 77 6.57 -3.19 -5.71
C MET A 77 7.38 -4.47 -5.48
N THR A 78 6.81 -5.63 -5.80
CA THR A 78 7.60 -6.84 -6.07
C THR A 78 7.90 -6.90 -7.57
N GLY A 79 9.16 -6.76 -7.94
CA GLY A 79 9.56 -6.59 -9.34
C GLY A 79 10.97 -6.03 -9.51
N PRO A 80 11.34 -5.66 -10.75
CA PRO A 80 12.69 -5.17 -11.07
C PRO A 80 12.95 -3.81 -10.41
N VAL A 81 13.99 -3.69 -9.59
CA VAL A 81 14.33 -2.40 -8.96
C VAL A 81 15.32 -1.58 -9.79
N ASP A 82 16.08 -2.22 -10.68
CA ASP A 82 16.90 -1.53 -11.67
C ASP A 82 16.00 -1.09 -12.84
N SER A 83 15.00 -0.27 -12.51
CA SER A 83 13.91 0.15 -13.37
C SER A 83 13.35 1.51 -12.92
N VAL A 84 12.44 2.08 -13.69
CA VAL A 84 11.64 3.23 -13.26
C VAL A 84 10.20 2.75 -13.06
N ILE A 85 9.81 2.48 -11.81
CA ILE A 85 8.45 2.03 -11.46
C ILE A 85 8.09 0.71 -12.19
N GLY A 86 9.08 -0.13 -12.49
CA GLY A 86 8.93 -1.40 -13.22
C GLY A 86 9.19 -1.31 -14.73
N LEU A 87 9.34 -0.10 -15.28
CA LEU A 87 9.60 0.14 -16.70
C LEU A 87 11.11 0.13 -17.00
N ASP A 88 11.49 -0.33 -18.19
CA ASP A 88 12.84 -0.15 -18.73
C ASP A 88 13.30 1.31 -18.60
N VAL A 89 14.53 1.49 -18.10
CA VAL A 89 15.08 2.81 -17.76
C VAL A 89 15.17 3.70 -19.01
N GLN A 90 15.59 3.16 -20.16
CA GLN A 90 15.76 3.96 -21.37
C GLN A 90 14.42 4.43 -21.91
N ILE A 91 13.40 3.56 -21.87
CA ILE A 91 12.04 3.92 -22.29
C ILE A 91 11.45 4.99 -21.36
N ALA A 92 11.60 4.82 -20.05
CA ALA A 92 11.11 5.79 -19.07
C ALA A 92 11.72 7.17 -19.30
N VAL A 93 13.06 7.23 -19.41
CA VAL A 93 13.79 8.48 -19.64
C VAL A 93 13.39 9.10 -20.98
N LYS A 94 13.34 8.30 -22.06
CA LYS A 94 12.97 8.79 -23.39
C LYS A 94 11.59 9.42 -23.39
N ARG A 95 10.59 8.81 -22.74
CA ARG A 95 9.23 9.37 -22.61
C ARG A 95 9.23 10.75 -21.96
N PHE A 96 10.01 10.96 -20.89
CA PHE A 96 10.10 12.27 -20.23
C PHE A 96 10.86 13.31 -21.05
N LEU A 97 11.91 12.91 -21.78
CA LEU A 97 12.69 13.82 -22.63
C LEU A 97 11.95 14.22 -23.91
N SER A 98 11.25 13.28 -24.55
CA SER A 98 10.57 13.51 -25.83
C SER A 98 9.18 14.12 -25.66
N GLY A 99 8.52 13.87 -24.52
CA GLY A 99 7.11 14.19 -24.33
C GLY A 99 6.16 13.35 -25.20
N ILE A 100 6.69 12.34 -25.91
CA ILE A 100 5.94 11.46 -26.81
C ILE A 100 5.66 10.14 -26.07
N PRO A 101 4.45 9.57 -26.20
CA PRO A 101 4.17 8.24 -25.68
C PRO A 101 5.14 7.19 -26.26
N GLU A 102 5.75 6.41 -25.38
CA GLU A 102 6.62 5.29 -25.76
C GLU A 102 5.91 3.96 -25.47
N HIS A 103 6.28 2.90 -26.21
CA HIS A 103 5.79 1.56 -25.93
C HIS A 103 6.31 1.09 -24.56
N TYR A 104 5.42 0.58 -23.72
CA TYR A 104 5.79 0.05 -22.41
C TYR A 104 6.60 -1.25 -22.57
N GLN A 105 7.78 -1.29 -21.95
CA GLN A 105 8.60 -2.50 -21.82
C GLN A 105 9.00 -2.69 -20.36
N ALA A 106 8.59 -3.81 -19.77
CA ALA A 106 8.96 -4.13 -18.40
C ALA A 106 10.47 -4.40 -18.29
N ALA A 107 11.10 -3.87 -17.24
CA ALA A 107 12.44 -4.28 -16.86
C ALA A 107 12.42 -5.74 -16.33
N THR A 108 13.59 -6.39 -16.31
CA THR A 108 13.68 -7.82 -15.91
C THR A 108 14.84 -8.14 -14.97
N SER A 109 15.74 -7.19 -14.73
CA SER A 109 16.91 -7.35 -13.88
C SER A 109 16.65 -6.94 -12.42
N ASN A 110 17.44 -7.51 -11.50
CA ASN A 110 17.44 -7.17 -10.07
C ASN A 110 16.02 -7.15 -9.47
N ILE A 111 15.34 -8.29 -9.54
CA ILE A 111 14.02 -8.43 -8.94
C ILE A 111 14.16 -8.35 -7.43
N ARG A 112 13.29 -7.60 -6.75
CA ARG A 112 13.17 -7.62 -5.30
C ARG A 112 11.75 -7.95 -4.90
N PHE A 113 11.62 -8.62 -3.76
CA PHE A 113 10.36 -8.88 -3.10
C PHE A 113 10.14 -7.85 -2.00
N ASN A 114 9.09 -7.04 -2.15
CA ASN A 114 8.65 -6.08 -1.13
C ASN A 114 7.29 -6.49 -0.57
N GLY A 115 7.12 -6.30 0.74
CA GLY A 115 5.87 -6.55 1.44
C GLY A 115 5.95 -6.11 2.90
N VAL A 116 4.98 -6.52 3.69
CA VAL A 116 4.97 -6.30 5.14
C VAL A 116 4.51 -7.56 5.88
N VAL A 117 5.09 -7.78 7.05
CA VAL A 117 4.61 -8.77 8.02
C VAL A 117 3.92 -8.01 9.14
N VAL A 118 2.68 -8.37 9.43
CA VAL A 118 1.87 -7.77 10.50
C VAL A 118 1.44 -8.87 11.44
N GLU A 119 1.72 -8.70 12.72
CA GLU A 119 1.19 -9.56 13.78
C GLU A 119 -0.10 -8.96 14.32
N VAL A 120 -1.16 -9.76 14.42
CA VAL A 120 -2.49 -9.31 14.85
C VAL A 120 -3.03 -10.24 15.92
N ASP A 121 -3.52 -9.65 17.01
CA ASP A 121 -4.28 -10.38 18.02
C ASP A 121 -5.65 -10.77 17.47
N VAL A 122 -5.94 -12.06 17.43
CA VAL A 122 -7.16 -12.61 16.81
C VAL A 122 -8.44 -12.23 17.54
N GLN A 123 -8.37 -11.98 18.85
CA GLN A 123 -9.55 -11.64 19.65
C GLN A 123 -9.96 -10.18 19.45
N SER A 124 -9.02 -9.25 19.61
CA SER A 124 -9.26 -7.81 19.50
C SER A 124 -9.18 -7.27 18.07
N GLY A 125 -8.46 -7.97 17.18
CA GLY A 125 -8.15 -7.51 15.83
C GLY A 125 -7.08 -6.42 15.77
N ARG A 126 -6.41 -6.11 16.89
CA ARG A 126 -5.36 -5.08 16.97
C ARG A 126 -4.01 -5.66 16.55
N ALA A 127 -3.23 -4.89 15.81
CA ALA A 127 -1.88 -5.24 15.44
C ALA A 127 -0.89 -4.98 16.59
N SER A 128 0.01 -5.92 16.83
CA SER A 128 1.10 -5.81 17.82
C SER A 128 2.41 -5.36 17.17
N SER A 129 2.64 -5.70 15.91
CA SER A 129 3.85 -5.34 15.19
C SER A 129 3.61 -5.23 13.68
N ILE A 130 4.43 -4.42 13.02
CA ILE A 130 4.54 -4.34 11.56
C ILE A 130 6.03 -4.26 11.21
N GLN A 131 6.46 -5.07 10.25
CA GLN A 131 7.83 -5.11 9.75
C GLN A 131 7.83 -5.09 8.24
N ARG A 132 8.69 -4.26 7.64
CA ARG A 132 8.90 -4.25 6.19
C ARG A 132 9.71 -5.48 5.76
N ILE A 133 9.27 -6.09 4.67
CA ILE A 133 10.02 -7.08 3.93
C ILE A 133 10.57 -6.40 2.68
N ASN A 134 11.87 -6.56 2.48
CA ASN A 134 12.58 -6.08 1.30
C ASN A 134 13.75 -7.03 1.02
N LEU A 135 13.49 -8.05 0.21
CA LEU A 135 14.41 -9.16 -0.06
C LEU A 135 14.87 -9.16 -1.52
N PRO A 136 16.11 -9.60 -1.80
CA PRO A 136 16.56 -9.91 -3.15
C PRO A 136 15.87 -11.16 -3.72
#